data_AF-A0A7W3MYZ3-F1
#
_entry.id   AF-A0A7W3MYZ3-F1
#
_cell.length_a   1.000
_cell.length_b   1.000
_cell.length_c   1.000
_cell.angle_alpha   90.00
_cell.angle_beta   90.00
_cell.angle_gamma   90.00
#
_symmetry.space_group_name_H-M   'P 1'
#
loop_
_entity.id
_entity.type
_entity.pdbx_description
1 polymer ?
#
loop_
_entity_poly.entity_id
_entity_poly.type
_entity_poly.pdbx_seq_one_letter_code
_entity_poly.pdbx_strand_id
1 'polypeptide(L)'
;MNHYLDQAAALAARADEPPPSVYWYNEPFFHVQIGLAHLDAHQYRQAADMIAAGLDAMPQEHREAEWVANYEEALALARDHV
;
A
#
# COMPACT_ATOMS: atom_id res chain seq x y z
N MET A 1 21.57 1.43 18.94
CA MET A 1 21.72 1.77 17.52
C MET A 1 21.48 0.50 16.72
N ASN A 2 20.50 0.49 15.81
CA ASN A 2 20.12 -0.72 15.08
C ASN A 2 20.85 -0.71 13.73
N HIS A 3 21.99 -1.41 13.65
CA HIS A 3 22.93 -1.37 12.51
C HIS A 3 22.25 -1.47 11.13
N TYR A 4 21.22 -2.28 11.01
CA TYR A 4 20.47 -2.44 9.77
C TYR A 4 19.64 -1.20 9.41
N LEU A 5 19.09 -0.48 10.39
CA LEU A 5 18.39 0.78 10.15
C LEU A 5 19.36 1.87 9.69
N ASP A 6 20.54 1.95 10.29
CA ASP A 6 21.57 2.92 9.89
C ASP A 6 22.06 2.62 8.46
N GLN A 7 22.26 1.35 8.13
CA GLN A 7 22.64 0.92 6.79
C GLN A 7 21.52 1.17 5.77
N ALA A 8 20.26 0.93 6.13
CA ALA A 8 19.12 1.22 5.28
C ALA A 8 18.98 2.72 5.01
N ALA A 9 19.15 3.57 6.02
CA ALA A 9 19.14 5.01 5.87
C ALA A 9 20.27 5.51 4.95
N ALA A 10 21.48 4.98 5.12
CA ALA A 10 22.61 5.29 4.24
C ALA A 10 22.39 4.81 2.79
N LEU A 11 21.66 3.71 2.58
CA LEU A 11 21.25 3.22 1.26
C LEU A 11 20.21 4.13 0.62
N ALA A 12 19.18 4.53 1.36
CA ALA A 12 18.14 5.42 0.86
C ALA A 12 18.71 6.80 0.49
N ALA A 13 19.66 7.32 1.28
CA ALA A 13 20.27 8.63 1.03
C ALA A 13 21.14 8.69 -0.25
N ARG A 14 21.54 7.55 -0.80
CA ARG A 14 22.32 7.45 -2.05
C ARG A 14 21.52 6.91 -3.23
N ALA A 15 20.21 6.68 -3.05
CA ALA A 15 19.37 6.25 -4.14
C ALA A 15 19.16 7.42 -5.10
N ASP A 16 19.40 7.18 -6.38
CA ASP A 16 19.00 8.11 -7.44
C ASP A 16 17.46 8.10 -7.60
N GLU A 17 16.95 9.08 -8.34
CA GLU A 17 15.52 9.17 -8.66
C GLU A 17 15.04 7.83 -9.25
N PRO A 18 13.92 7.27 -8.76
CA PRO A 18 13.40 6.02 -9.30
C PRO A 18 13.06 6.17 -10.79
N PRO A 19 13.20 5.10 -11.59
CA PRO A 19 12.84 5.16 -12.99
C PRO A 19 11.35 5.50 -13.15
N PRO A 20 10.94 6.28 -14.18
CA PRO A 20 9.55 6.70 -14.36
C PRO A 20 8.53 5.54 -14.44
N SER A 21 8.98 4.34 -14.82
CA SER A 21 8.14 3.13 -14.85
C SER A 21 7.63 2.68 -13.48
N VAL A 22 8.13 3.26 -12.39
CA VAL A 22 7.79 2.93 -11.00
C VAL A 22 6.82 3.98 -10.41
N TYR A 23 6.12 4.73 -11.27
CA TYR A 23 5.18 5.81 -10.90
C TYR A 23 4.08 5.36 -9.91
N TRP A 24 3.72 4.08 -9.93
CA TRP A 24 2.71 3.45 -9.08
C TRP A 24 3.21 3.14 -7.65
N TYR A 25 4.52 3.15 -7.41
CA TYR A 25 5.14 2.75 -6.15
C TYR A 25 5.20 3.93 -5.18
N ASN A 26 4.07 4.23 -4.53
CA ASN A 26 3.93 5.35 -3.61
C ASN A 26 3.30 4.93 -2.27
N GLU A 27 3.30 5.84 -1.30
CA GLU A 27 2.78 5.57 0.05
C GLU A 27 1.30 5.11 0.06
N PRO A 28 0.37 5.70 -0.72
CA PRO A 28 -1.01 5.19 -0.83
C PRO A 28 -1.07 3.73 -1.33
N PHE A 29 -0.26 3.37 -2.32
CA PHE A 29 -0.16 1.99 -2.79
C PHE A 29 0.31 1.05 -1.66
N PHE A 30 1.29 1.46 -0.85
CA PHE A 30 1.72 0.65 0.30
C PHE A 30 0.65 0.44 1.35
N HIS A 31 -0.19 1.44 1.61
CA HIS A 31 -1.32 1.29 2.53
C HIS A 31 -2.25 0.16 2.09
N VAL A 32 -2.56 0.10 0.79
CA VAL A 32 -3.36 -1.00 0.23
C VAL A 32 -2.65 -2.34 0.43
N GLN A 33 -1.37 -2.46 0.06
CA GLN A 33 -0.63 -3.72 0.18
C GLN A 33 -0.52 -4.22 1.64
N ILE A 34 -0.34 -3.31 2.61
CA ILE A 34 -0.35 -3.66 4.04
C ILE A 34 -1.76 -4.10 4.47
N GLY A 35 -2.80 -3.42 3.98
CA GLY A 35 -4.18 -3.82 4.22
C GLY A 35 -4.52 -5.21 3.69
N LEU A 36 -4.01 -5.59 2.51
CA LEU A 36 -4.13 -6.96 1.98
C LEU A 36 -3.43 -7.99 2.88
N ALA A 37 -2.25 -7.67 3.41
CA ALA A 37 -1.58 -8.55 4.35
C ALA A 37 -2.38 -8.73 5.67
N HIS A 38 -3.04 -7.67 6.14
CA HIS A 38 -3.98 -7.77 7.27
C HIS A 38 -5.20 -8.64 6.92
N LEU A 39 -5.72 -8.54 5.70
CA LEU A 39 -6.85 -9.34 5.23
C LEU A 39 -6.50 -10.84 5.23
N ASP A 40 -5.34 -11.20 4.68
CA ASP A 40 -4.82 -12.58 4.67
C ASP A 40 -4.60 -13.12 6.10
N ALA A 41 -4.32 -12.23 7.06
CA ALA A 41 -4.19 -12.57 8.47
C ALA A 41 -5.54 -12.57 9.24
N HIS A 42 -6.68 -12.42 8.55
CA HIS A 42 -8.02 -12.32 9.13
C HIS A 42 -8.20 -11.13 10.09
N GLN A 43 -7.39 -10.09 9.96
CA GLN A 43 -7.46 -8.86 10.73
C GLN A 43 -8.34 -7.84 10.02
N TYR A 44 -9.63 -8.18 9.89
CA TYR A 44 -10.57 -7.53 8.97
C TYR A 44 -10.75 -6.02 9.18
N ARG A 45 -10.75 -5.56 10.43
CA ARG A 45 -10.87 -4.12 10.75
C ARG A 45 -9.65 -3.35 10.25
N GLN A 46 -8.45 -3.82 10.60
CA GLN A 46 -7.19 -3.20 10.16
C GLN A 46 -7.06 -3.26 8.63
N ALA A 47 -7.49 -4.36 8.02
CA ALA A 47 -7.53 -4.49 6.57
C ALA A 47 -8.43 -3.43 5.94
N ALA A 48 -9.67 -3.30 6.39
CA ALA A 48 -10.62 -2.34 5.85
C ALA A 48 -10.12 -0.89 6.00
N ASP A 49 -9.57 -0.55 7.16
CA ASP A 49 -9.05 0.81 7.44
C ASP A 49 -7.86 1.14 6.51
N MET A 50 -6.90 0.21 6.38
CA MET A 50 -5.70 0.42 5.58
C MET A 50 -5.99 0.44 4.07
N ILE A 51 -6.83 -0.47 3.57
CA ILE A 51 -7.19 -0.50 2.15
C ILE A 51 -7.99 0.76 1.78
N ALA A 52 -8.96 1.15 2.60
CA ALA A 52 -9.74 2.37 2.35
C ALA A 52 -8.86 3.63 2.34
N ALA A 53 -7.98 3.78 3.33
CA ALA A 53 -7.07 4.92 3.40
C ALA A 53 -6.13 4.99 2.18
N GLY A 54 -5.60 3.84 1.74
CA GLY A 54 -4.76 3.76 0.54
C GLY A 54 -5.52 4.14 -0.73
N LEU A 55 -6.72 3.60 -0.93
CA LEU A 55 -7.56 3.93 -2.09
C LEU A 55 -7.97 5.41 -2.13
N ASP A 56 -8.39 5.98 -1.00
CA ASP A 56 -8.80 7.39 -0.92
C ASP A 56 -7.63 8.36 -1.23
N ALA A 57 -6.41 7.99 -0.84
CA ALA A 57 -5.21 8.79 -1.05
C ALA A 57 -4.52 8.55 -2.41
N MET A 58 -4.95 7.57 -3.20
CA MET A 58 -4.33 7.27 -4.48
C MET A 58 -4.50 8.41 -5.50
N PRO A 59 -3.47 8.71 -6.31
CA PRO A 59 -3.60 9.59 -7.47
C PRO A 59 -4.75 9.17 -8.38
N GLN A 60 -5.39 10.14 -9.04
CA GLN A 60 -6.54 9.87 -9.91
C GLN A 60 -6.23 8.82 -10.99
N GLU A 61 -5.10 8.96 -11.68
CA GLU A 61 -4.66 8.01 -12.72
C GLU A 61 -4.56 6.57 -12.17
N HIS A 62 -4.13 6.42 -10.91
CA HIS A 62 -4.02 5.11 -10.28
C HIS A 62 -5.40 4.56 -9.93
N ARG A 63 -6.30 5.41 -9.39
CA ARG A 63 -7.69 5.03 -9.07
C ARG A 63 -8.48 4.56 -10.29
N GLU A 64 -8.13 5.05 -11.47
CA GLU A 64 -8.76 4.68 -12.75
C GLU A 64 -8.13 3.44 -13.40
N ALA A 65 -7.04 2.90 -12.82
CA ALA A 65 -6.39 1.72 -13.37
C ALA A 65 -7.18 0.44 -13.08
N GLU A 66 -7.17 -0.51 -14.03
CA GLU A 66 -7.98 -1.73 -13.96
C GLU A 66 -7.69 -2.59 -12.71
N TRP A 67 -6.47 -2.55 -12.20
CA TRP A 67 -6.07 -3.33 -11.03
C TRP A 67 -6.68 -2.81 -9.71
N VAL A 68 -7.25 -1.60 -9.68
CA VAL A 68 -7.93 -1.05 -8.50
C VAL A 68 -9.18 -1.83 -8.13
N ALA A 69 -9.87 -2.42 -9.11
CA ALA A 69 -11.05 -3.23 -8.87
C ALA A 69 -10.76 -4.38 -7.88
N ASN A 70 -9.58 -5.01 -7.97
CA ASN A 70 -9.17 -6.06 -7.04
C ASN A 70 -9.04 -5.55 -5.59
N TYR A 71 -8.64 -4.29 -5.41
CA TYR A 71 -8.50 -3.67 -4.09
C TYR A 71 -9.84 -3.25 -3.52
N GLU A 72 -10.76 -2.79 -4.37
CA GLU A 72 -12.15 -2.52 -3.98
C GLU A 72 -12.87 -3.80 -3.56
N GLU A 73 -12.67 -4.90 -4.27
CA GLU A 73 -13.16 -6.23 -3.89
C GLU A 73 -12.59 -6.69 -2.56
N ALA A 74 -11.28 -6.52 -2.34
CA ALA A 74 -10.64 -6.83 -1.06
C ALA A 74 -11.19 -5.97 0.09
N LEU A 75 -11.45 -4.68 -0.16
CA LEU A 75 -12.09 -3.79 0.81
C LEU A 75 -13.51 -4.23 1.15
N ALA A 76 -14.30 -4.62 0.15
CA ALA A 76 -15.64 -5.16 0.37
C ALA A 76 -15.57 -6.44 1.23
N LEU A 77 -14.70 -7.38 0.87
CA LEU A 77 -14.50 -8.61 1.64
C LEU A 77 -14.09 -8.33 3.09
N ALA A 78 -13.18 -7.39 3.30
CA ALA A 78 -12.77 -7.00 4.65
C ALA A 78 -13.96 -6.44 5.45
N ARG A 79 -14.73 -5.52 4.86
CA ARG A 79 -15.89 -4.89 5.52
C ARG A 79 -17.01 -5.86 5.88
N ASP A 80 -17.23 -6.90 5.07
CA ASP A 80 -18.23 -7.93 5.35
C ASP A 80 -17.92 -8.76 6.62
N HIS A 81 -16.69 -8.70 7.12
CA HIS A 81 -16.19 -9.48 8.26
C HIS A 81 -15.81 -8.62 9.49
N VAL A 82 -16.15 -7.33 9.50
CA VAL A 82 -15.91 -6.40 10.64
C VAL A 82 -17.06 -6.41 11.63
#